data_AF-A0A352S6Q2-F1
#
_entry.id   AF-A0A352S6Q2-F1
#
_cell.length_a   1.000
_cell.length_b   1.000
_cell.length_c   1.000
_cell.angle_alpha   90.00
_cell.angle_beta   90.00
_cell.angle_gamma   90.00
#
_symmetry.space_group_name_H-M   'P 1'
#
loop_
_entity.id
_entity.type
_entity.pdbx_description
1 polymer ?
#
loop_
_entity_poly.entity_id
_entity_poly.type
_entity_poly.pdbx_seq_one_letter_code
_entity_poly.pdbx_strand_id
1 'polypeptide(L)'
;VVEQEAGWALTSRGVSSDLILPAPPSLAHDTPALMATSAEYVLLNSGRPILVIPPDVSLVPGGTVVVAWDGRREAARAMRDALPLLALASRVILQVVLSGAGPNEHGAAEAVRWLADHGVSASLRIDEGASPADSLMRVTRNEAADLLVSGGYGHSRLGELVMGGTTRTLLRNAPVPLLMSH
;
A
#
# COMPACT_ATOMS: atom_id res chain seq x y z
N VAL A 1 -13.16 15.73 14.01
CA VAL A 1 -12.73 15.62 15.42
C VAL A 1 -12.68 14.16 15.86
N VAL A 2 -13.78 13.39 15.76
CA VAL A 2 -13.83 11.96 16.14
C VAL A 2 -12.82 11.07 15.39
N GLU A 3 -12.65 11.23 14.06
CA GLU A 3 -11.68 10.42 13.29
C GLU A 3 -10.21 10.73 13.64
N GLN A 4 -9.89 11.98 13.99
CA GLN A 4 -8.55 12.35 14.47
C GLN A 4 -8.29 11.77 15.86
N GLU A 5 -9.31 11.72 16.71
CA GLU A 5 -9.22 11.11 18.05
C GLU A 5 -8.98 9.60 17.96
N ALA A 6 -9.67 8.92 17.05
CA ALA A 6 -9.45 7.50 16.75
C ALA A 6 -8.06 7.23 16.14
N GLY A 7 -7.64 8.05 15.17
CA GLY A 7 -6.31 7.94 14.56
C GLY A 7 -5.19 8.14 15.58
N TRP A 8 -5.31 9.16 16.45
CA TRP A 8 -4.36 9.41 17.53
C TRP A 8 -4.31 8.28 18.55
N ALA A 9 -5.46 7.74 18.96
CA ALA A 9 -5.53 6.62 19.90
C ALA A 9 -4.87 5.35 19.31
N LEU A 10 -5.13 5.06 18.03
CA LEU A 10 -4.51 3.96 17.31
C LEU A 10 -3.00 4.14 17.19
N THR A 11 -2.51 5.33 16.84
CA THR A 11 -1.07 5.63 16.77
C THR A 11 -0.40 5.47 18.13
N SER A 12 -0.99 6.02 19.19
CA SER A 12 -0.41 6.02 20.53
C SER A 12 -0.25 4.60 21.11
N ARG A 13 -1.18 3.68 20.78
CA ARG A 13 -1.10 2.28 21.19
C ARG A 13 -0.38 1.39 20.17
N GLY A 14 -0.39 1.80 18.90
CA GLY A 14 0.16 1.05 17.78
C GLY A 14 1.68 1.06 17.70
N VAL A 15 2.37 1.95 18.43
CA VAL A 15 3.84 1.98 18.47
C VAL A 15 4.46 0.64 18.91
N SER A 16 3.74 -0.13 19.74
CA SER A 16 4.13 -1.46 20.21
C SER A 16 3.50 -2.62 19.41
N SER A 17 2.89 -2.33 18.27
CA SER A 17 2.28 -3.34 17.39
C SER A 17 3.14 -3.57 16.15
N ASP A 18 3.08 -4.78 15.59
CA ASP A 18 3.73 -5.10 14.31
C ASP A 18 2.87 -4.70 13.11
N LEU A 19 1.54 -4.60 13.29
CA LEU A 19 0.57 -4.22 12.27
C LEU A 19 -0.63 -3.52 12.93
N ILE A 20 -1.18 -2.49 12.28
CA ILE A 20 -2.38 -1.78 12.74
C ILE A 20 -3.50 -1.94 11.73
N LEU A 21 -4.71 -2.29 12.18
CA LEU A 21 -5.90 -2.43 11.33
C LEU A 21 -6.86 -1.27 11.63
N PRO A 22 -6.71 -0.11 10.97
CA PRO A 22 -7.69 0.96 11.09
C PRO A 22 -8.99 0.59 10.34
N ALA A 23 -10.09 1.25 10.71
CA ALA A 23 -11.31 1.17 9.92
C ALA A 23 -11.05 1.67 8.49
N PRO A 24 -11.65 1.05 7.46
CA PRO A 24 -11.57 1.58 6.10
C PRO A 24 -12.22 2.97 6.04
N PRO A 25 -11.79 3.84 5.12
CA PRO A 25 -12.44 5.13 4.91
C PRO A 25 -13.93 4.95 4.67
N SER A 26 -14.78 5.69 5.39
CA SER A 26 -16.22 5.65 5.12
C SER A 26 -16.49 6.11 3.68
N LEU A 27 -17.23 5.29 2.92
CA LEU A 27 -17.76 5.66 1.61
C LEU A 27 -18.97 6.61 1.73
N ALA A 28 -19.57 6.70 2.92
CA ALA A 28 -20.83 7.41 3.16
C ALA A 28 -20.64 8.87 3.62
N HIS A 29 -19.41 9.31 3.85
CA HIS A 29 -19.13 10.68 4.29
C HIS A 29 -18.16 11.37 3.34
N ASP A 30 -18.57 12.54 2.85
CA ASP A 30 -17.70 13.55 2.27
C ASP A 30 -16.77 14.10 3.35
N THR A 31 -15.83 13.30 3.84
CA THR A 31 -14.75 13.81 4.67
C THR A 31 -14.03 14.87 3.83
N PRO A 32 -14.03 16.16 4.26
CA PRO A 32 -13.44 17.23 3.47
C PRO A 32 -12.03 16.84 3.05
N ALA A 33 -11.63 17.16 1.81
CA ALA A 33 -10.36 16.70 1.25
C ALA A 33 -9.12 17.01 2.13
N LEU A 34 -9.26 17.99 3.03
CA LEU A 34 -8.30 18.50 3.99
C LEU A 34 -8.16 17.69 5.29
N MET A 35 -9.07 16.74 5.58
CA MET A 35 -8.99 15.89 6.77
C MET A 35 -8.49 14.49 6.39
N ALA A 36 -7.33 14.13 6.93
CA ALA A 36 -6.82 12.76 6.89
C ALA A 36 -7.80 11.83 7.62
N THR A 37 -8.20 10.74 6.97
CA THR A 37 -8.94 9.66 7.62
C THR A 37 -8.11 9.04 8.74
N SER A 38 -8.71 8.28 9.65
CA SER A 38 -7.94 7.59 10.71
C SER A 38 -6.84 6.68 10.13
N ALA A 39 -7.09 6.02 8.99
CA ALA A 39 -6.09 5.22 8.31
C ALA A 39 -4.90 6.04 7.81
N GLU A 40 -5.17 7.18 7.17
CA GLU A 40 -4.12 8.11 6.70
C GLU A 40 -3.31 8.69 7.87
N TYR A 41 -3.99 9.08 8.95
CA TYR A 41 -3.33 9.59 10.15
C TYR A 41 -2.41 8.54 10.77
N VAL A 42 -2.88 7.29 10.92
CA VAL A 42 -2.08 6.20 11.47
C VAL A 42 -0.90 5.87 10.56
N LEU A 43 -1.10 5.80 9.25
CA LEU A 43 -0.03 5.57 8.27
C LEU A 43 1.09 6.61 8.40
N LEU A 44 0.74 7.88 8.57
CA LEU A 44 1.71 8.98 8.67
C LEU A 44 2.40 9.08 10.04
N ASN A 45 1.77 8.63 11.13
CA ASN A 45 2.23 8.96 12.49
C ASN A 45 2.61 7.74 13.34
N SER A 46 2.27 6.51 12.95
CA SER A 46 2.50 5.31 13.79
C SER A 46 3.90 4.70 13.64
N GLY A 47 4.56 4.93 12.51
CA GLY A 47 5.79 4.21 12.17
C GLY A 47 5.58 2.70 11.97
N ARG A 48 4.34 2.22 11.86
CA ARG A 48 3.98 0.81 11.62
C ARG A 48 3.19 0.66 10.33
N PRO A 49 3.27 -0.50 9.66
CA PRO A 49 2.38 -0.78 8.54
C PRO A 49 0.92 -0.76 9.01
N ILE A 50 0.04 -0.33 8.11
CA ILE A 50 -1.41 -0.49 8.27
C ILE A 50 -1.93 -1.56 7.32
N LEU A 51 -2.97 -2.28 7.74
CA LEU A 51 -3.76 -3.17 6.89
C LEU A 51 -5.20 -2.68 6.88
N VAL A 52 -5.65 -2.19 5.73
CA VAL A 52 -7.04 -1.77 5.50
C VAL A 52 -7.78 -2.88 4.78
N ILE A 53 -8.90 -3.32 5.34
CA ILE A 53 -9.75 -4.36 4.75
C ILE A 53 -11.02 -3.67 4.21
N PRO A 54 -11.27 -3.70 2.89
CA PRO A 54 -12.51 -3.16 2.32
C PRO A 54 -13.75 -3.85 2.89
N PRO A 55 -14.92 -3.17 2.88
CA PRO A 55 -16.19 -3.80 3.26
C PRO A 55 -16.46 -5.06 2.44
N ASP A 56 -17.09 -6.05 3.07
CA ASP A 56 -17.50 -7.32 2.45
C ASP A 56 -16.35 -8.16 1.85
N VAL A 57 -15.10 -7.81 2.16
CA VAL A 57 -13.91 -8.57 1.77
C VAL A 57 -13.24 -9.15 3.01
N SER A 58 -12.72 -10.38 2.89
CA SER A 58 -11.90 -11.02 3.92
C SER A 58 -10.48 -11.20 3.41
N LEU A 59 -9.48 -11.04 4.28
CA LEU A 59 -8.11 -11.44 3.98
C LEU A 59 -7.98 -12.95 4.20
N VAL A 60 -7.71 -13.68 3.12
CA VAL A 60 -7.31 -15.09 3.17
C VAL A 60 -5.85 -15.18 2.76
N PRO A 61 -4.91 -15.36 3.71
CA PRO A 61 -3.49 -15.48 3.40
C PRO A 61 -3.21 -16.67 2.48
N GLY A 62 -2.22 -16.52 1.60
CA GLY A 62 -1.67 -17.62 0.81
C GLY A 62 -1.99 -17.62 -0.69
N GLY A 63 -2.82 -16.71 -1.16
CA GLY A 63 -3.09 -16.55 -2.59
C GLY A 63 -2.08 -15.65 -3.32
N THR A 64 -2.56 -14.81 -4.24
CA THR A 64 -1.72 -13.92 -5.05
C THR A 64 -1.56 -12.56 -4.38
N VAL A 65 -0.32 -12.06 -4.29
CA VAL A 65 -0.04 -10.72 -3.74
C VAL A 65 0.57 -9.83 -4.82
N VAL A 66 0.02 -8.62 -4.97
CA VAL A 66 0.60 -7.56 -5.81
C VAL A 66 1.35 -6.58 -4.92
N VAL A 67 2.60 -6.31 -5.24
CA VAL A 67 3.46 -5.35 -4.54
C VAL A 67 3.76 -4.18 -5.48
N ALA A 68 3.26 -3.00 -5.14
CA ALA A 68 3.53 -1.77 -5.87
C ALA A 68 4.98 -1.30 -5.63
N TRP A 69 5.71 -1.04 -6.71
CA TRP A 69 7.11 -0.63 -6.65
C TRP A 69 7.40 0.60 -7.49
N ASP A 70 7.95 1.63 -6.85
CA ASP A 70 8.46 2.84 -7.48
C ASP A 70 9.93 3.13 -7.09
N GLY A 71 10.58 2.18 -6.39
CA GLY A 71 11.94 2.27 -5.86
C GLY A 71 12.19 3.30 -4.77
N ARG A 72 11.15 3.90 -4.21
CA ARG A 72 11.29 4.84 -3.10
C ARG A 72 11.29 4.10 -1.76
N ARG A 73 11.69 4.83 -0.72
CA ARG A 73 11.80 4.28 0.64
C ARG A 73 10.47 3.72 1.14
N GLU A 74 9.34 4.32 0.77
CA GLU A 74 8.02 3.87 1.23
C GLU A 74 7.62 2.55 0.58
N ALA A 75 7.92 2.34 -0.71
CA ALA A 75 7.73 1.05 -1.37
C ALA A 75 8.67 -0.03 -0.82
N ALA A 76 9.95 0.30 -0.59
CA ALA A 76 10.90 -0.59 0.07
C ALA A 76 10.46 -0.99 1.48
N ARG A 77 9.91 -0.03 2.24
CA ARG A 77 9.37 -0.26 3.57
C ARG A 77 8.14 -1.15 3.55
N ALA A 78 7.18 -0.87 2.68
CA ALA A 78 5.97 -1.67 2.54
C ALA A 78 6.29 -3.12 2.12
N MET A 79 7.21 -3.29 1.17
CA MET A 79 7.69 -4.62 0.75
C MET A 79 8.31 -5.39 1.93
N ARG A 80 9.15 -4.72 2.73
CA ARG A 80 9.78 -5.34 3.90
C ARG A 80 8.78 -5.70 4.99
N ASP A 81 7.87 -4.78 5.31
CA ASP A 81 6.84 -4.98 6.34
C ASP A 81 5.86 -6.10 5.94
N ALA A 82 5.65 -6.30 4.63
CA ALA A 82 4.80 -7.36 4.10
C ALA A 82 5.46 -8.74 4.06
N LEU A 83 6.76 -8.88 4.35
CA LEU A 83 7.50 -10.16 4.24
C LEU A 83 6.76 -11.37 4.85
N PRO A 84 6.17 -11.30 6.06
CA PRO A 84 5.45 -12.44 6.63
C PRO A 84 4.25 -12.89 5.79
N LEU A 85 3.55 -11.96 5.14
CA LEU A 85 2.43 -12.26 4.24
C LEU A 85 2.91 -12.73 2.87
N LEU A 86 4.00 -12.14 2.37
CA LEU A 86 4.62 -12.55 1.10
C LEU A 86 5.19 -13.97 1.16
N ALA A 87 5.76 -14.37 2.30
CA ALA A 87 6.27 -15.73 2.52
C ALA A 87 5.17 -16.80 2.53
N LEU A 88 3.93 -16.42 2.85
CA LEU A 88 2.77 -17.32 2.78
C LEU A 88 2.19 -17.39 1.38
N ALA A 89 2.42 -16.38 0.54
CA ALA A 89 1.79 -16.24 -0.77
C ALA A 89 2.24 -17.34 -1.75
N SER A 90 1.28 -17.90 -2.48
CA SER A 90 1.56 -18.84 -3.58
C SER A 90 2.14 -18.12 -4.82
N ARG A 91 1.88 -16.82 -4.96
CA ARG A 91 2.40 -16.00 -6.06
C ARG A 91 2.58 -14.56 -5.62
N VAL A 92 3.75 -13.99 -5.92
CA VAL A 92 4.05 -12.56 -5.71
C VAL A 92 4.34 -11.88 -7.04
N ILE A 93 3.70 -10.74 -7.27
CA ILE A 93 3.90 -9.90 -8.46
C ILE A 93 4.43 -8.55 -7.99
N LEU A 94 5.70 -8.24 -8.31
CA LEU A 94 6.26 -6.91 -8.11
C LEU A 94 5.88 -6.05 -9.32
N GLN A 95 4.97 -5.10 -9.14
CA GLN A 95 4.45 -4.25 -10.21
C GLN A 95 5.08 -2.85 -10.18
N VAL A 96 5.70 -2.47 -11.29
CA VAL A 96 6.20 -1.11 -11.55
C VAL A 96 5.24 -0.43 -12.53
N VAL A 97 4.74 0.76 -12.18
CA VAL A 97 3.93 1.58 -13.09
C VAL A 97 4.76 2.78 -13.54
N LEU A 98 5.09 2.81 -14.83
CA LEU A 98 5.84 3.90 -15.43
C LEU A 98 4.90 5.04 -15.83
N SER A 99 5.21 6.24 -15.35
CA SER A 99 4.53 7.49 -15.71
C SER A 99 5.55 8.48 -16.28
N GLY A 100 5.78 8.42 -17.60
CA GLY A 100 6.73 9.29 -18.32
C GLY A 100 7.95 8.55 -18.91
N ALA A 101 8.84 9.29 -19.58
CA ALA A 101 9.95 8.72 -20.35
C ALA A 101 11.20 8.45 -19.51
N GLY A 102 11.58 7.17 -19.41
CA GLY A 102 12.89 6.72 -18.96
C GLY A 102 12.81 5.36 -18.27
N PRO A 103 13.50 4.30 -18.76
CA PRO A 103 13.60 3.03 -18.06
C PRO A 103 14.65 3.16 -16.96
N ASN A 104 14.29 3.85 -15.88
CA ASN A 104 14.89 3.53 -14.60
C ASN A 104 14.06 2.38 -14.04
N GLU A 105 14.55 1.16 -14.21
CA GLU A 105 14.15 0.07 -13.32
C GLU A 105 14.53 0.56 -11.93
N HIS A 106 13.57 1.07 -11.16
CA HIS A 106 13.77 1.82 -9.92
C HIS A 106 14.30 0.88 -8.80
N GLY A 107 15.41 0.18 -9.02
CA GLY A 107 15.85 -0.93 -8.18
C GLY A 107 14.94 -2.16 -8.26
N ALA A 108 14.15 -2.33 -9.33
CA ALA A 108 13.13 -3.40 -9.37
C ALA A 108 13.76 -4.80 -9.43
N ALA A 109 14.85 -4.97 -10.19
CA ALA A 109 15.60 -6.22 -10.22
C ALA A 109 16.26 -6.52 -8.87
N GLU A 110 16.81 -5.51 -8.20
CA GLU A 110 17.35 -5.58 -6.85
C GLU A 110 16.27 -5.98 -5.84
N ALA A 111 15.06 -5.43 -5.96
CA ALA A 111 13.93 -5.76 -5.09
C ALA A 111 13.47 -7.21 -5.28
N VAL A 112 13.39 -7.70 -6.52
CA VAL A 112 13.11 -9.13 -6.78
C VAL A 112 14.20 -10.03 -6.20
N ARG A 113 15.48 -9.67 -6.35
CA ARG A 113 16.59 -10.43 -5.74
C ARG A 113 16.49 -10.41 -4.22
N TRP A 114 16.22 -9.26 -3.62
CA TRP A 114 16.05 -9.13 -2.18
C TRP A 114 14.89 -9.99 -1.65
N LEU A 115 13.77 -10.05 -2.37
CA LEU A 115 12.66 -10.95 -2.03
C LEU A 115 13.10 -12.42 -2.11
N ALA A 116 13.84 -12.80 -3.16
CA ALA A 116 14.36 -14.16 -3.30
C ALA A 116 15.32 -14.54 -2.16
N ASP A 117 16.18 -13.63 -1.71
CA ASP A 117 17.07 -13.82 -0.56
C ASP A 117 16.29 -14.05 0.76
N HIS A 118 15.03 -13.62 0.82
CA HIS A 118 14.10 -13.83 1.93
C HIS A 118 13.11 -14.98 1.69
N GLY A 119 13.35 -15.82 0.69
CA GLY A 119 12.52 -17.00 0.38
C GLY A 119 11.22 -16.69 -0.37
N VAL A 120 11.07 -15.48 -0.93
CA VAL A 120 9.88 -15.06 -1.68
C VAL A 120 10.21 -15.01 -3.17
N SER A 121 9.59 -15.88 -3.97
CA SER A 121 9.70 -15.81 -5.43
C SER A 121 8.70 -14.78 -5.99
N ALA A 122 9.22 -13.74 -6.64
CA ALA A 122 8.40 -12.68 -7.24
C ALA A 122 8.65 -12.54 -8.75
N SER A 123 7.58 -12.42 -9.53
CA SER A 123 7.66 -12.04 -10.94
C SER A 123 7.61 -10.52 -11.07
N LEU A 124 8.51 -9.94 -11.88
CA LEU A 124 8.48 -8.51 -12.22
C LEU A 124 7.44 -8.25 -13.31
N ARG A 125 6.56 -7.29 -13.07
CA ARG A 125 5.61 -6.76 -14.06
C ARG A 125 5.84 -5.26 -14.23
N ILE A 126 5.99 -4.81 -15.47
CA ILE A 126 6.12 -3.40 -15.81
C ILE A 126 4.91 -3.01 -16.65
N ASP A 127 4.16 -2.01 -16.19
CA ASP A 127 3.03 -1.43 -16.93
C ASP A 127 3.31 0.05 -17.20
N GLU A 128 2.86 0.55 -18.35
CA GLU A 128 2.76 1.99 -18.62
C GLU A 128 1.38 2.49 -18.23
N GLY A 129 1.29 3.66 -17.59
CA GLY A 129 0.00 4.22 -17.23
C GLY A 129 0.08 5.63 -16.66
N ALA A 130 -0.89 6.47 -17.04
CA ALA A 130 -1.02 7.82 -16.52
C ALA A 130 -1.44 7.86 -15.04
N SER A 131 -2.10 6.81 -14.55
CA SER A 131 -2.59 6.69 -13.17
C SER A 131 -2.04 5.41 -12.52
N PRO A 132 -1.07 5.53 -11.59
CA PRO A 132 -0.54 4.39 -10.85
C PRO A 132 -1.61 3.60 -10.09
N ALA A 133 -2.54 4.30 -9.41
CA ALA A 133 -3.61 3.63 -8.66
C ALA A 133 -4.50 2.77 -9.55
N ASP A 134 -4.92 3.29 -10.71
CA ASP A 134 -5.79 2.54 -11.62
C ASP A 134 -5.08 1.34 -12.23
N SER A 135 -3.79 1.47 -12.56
CA SER A 135 -2.99 0.35 -13.07
C SER A 135 -2.79 -0.74 -12.01
N LEU A 136 -2.50 -0.36 -10.76
CA LEU A 136 -2.38 -1.28 -9.62
C LEU A 136 -3.70 -2.02 -9.37
N MET A 137 -4.82 -1.30 -9.30
CA MET A 137 -6.13 -1.91 -9.08
C MET A 137 -6.56 -2.81 -10.24
N ARG A 138 -6.24 -2.43 -11.49
CA ARG A 138 -6.50 -3.26 -12.67
C ARG A 138 -5.74 -4.58 -12.60
N VAL A 139 -4.44 -4.55 -12.30
CA VAL A 139 -3.64 -5.77 -12.18
C VAL A 139 -4.09 -6.62 -11.00
N THR A 140 -4.39 -5.99 -9.85
CA THR A 140 -4.94 -6.67 -8.67
C THR A 140 -6.20 -7.48 -9.03
N ARG A 141 -7.13 -6.90 -9.80
CA ARG A 141 -8.32 -7.62 -10.29
C ARG A 141 -7.98 -8.70 -11.31
N ASN A 142 -7.17 -8.38 -12.32
CA ASN A 142 -6.87 -9.30 -13.42
C ASN A 142 -6.11 -10.54 -12.97
N GLU A 143 -5.25 -10.40 -11.96
CA GLU A 143 -4.47 -11.49 -11.39
C GLU A 143 -5.17 -12.18 -10.22
N ALA A 144 -6.43 -11.79 -9.94
CA ALA A 144 -7.21 -12.27 -8.78
C ALA A 144 -6.40 -12.23 -7.48
N ALA A 145 -5.69 -11.11 -7.25
CA ALA A 145 -4.84 -10.94 -6.09
C ALA A 145 -5.66 -10.75 -4.83
N ASP A 146 -5.25 -11.38 -3.73
CA ASP A 146 -5.92 -11.37 -2.43
C ASP A 146 -5.37 -10.28 -1.49
N LEU A 147 -4.26 -9.65 -1.88
CA LEU A 147 -3.61 -8.58 -1.14
C LEU A 147 -2.89 -7.63 -2.10
N LEU A 148 -3.07 -6.33 -1.86
CA LEU A 148 -2.26 -5.28 -2.46
C LEU A 148 -1.33 -4.70 -1.40
N VAL A 149 -0.05 -4.59 -1.72
CA VAL A 149 0.98 -3.96 -0.87
C VAL A 149 1.47 -2.70 -1.56
N SER A 150 1.52 -1.56 -0.85
CA SER A 150 1.93 -0.29 -1.45
C SER A 150 2.57 0.68 -0.45
N GLY A 151 3.56 1.44 -0.89
CA GLY A 151 4.05 2.60 -0.12
C GLY A 151 3.02 3.73 -0.07
N GLY A 152 2.93 4.42 1.07
CA GLY A 152 2.12 5.62 1.23
C GLY A 152 2.89 6.90 0.95
N TYR A 153 2.28 7.89 0.30
CA TYR A 153 2.76 9.28 0.23
C TYR A 153 4.17 9.54 -0.32
N GLY A 154 4.83 8.57 -0.97
CA GLY A 154 6.21 8.72 -1.49
C GLY A 154 6.40 9.79 -2.57
N HIS A 155 5.32 10.33 -3.17
CA HIS A 155 5.35 11.40 -4.16
C HIS A 155 4.98 12.80 -3.63
N SER A 156 4.59 12.92 -2.35
CA SER A 156 4.22 14.20 -1.76
C SER A 156 5.44 14.81 -1.06
N ARG A 157 6.03 15.85 -1.68
CA ARG A 157 7.01 16.71 -1.00
C ARG A 157 6.36 17.26 0.27
N LEU A 158 7.07 17.17 1.39
CA LEU A 158 6.77 17.96 2.59
C LEU A 158 6.52 19.41 2.15
N GLY A 159 5.28 19.90 2.23
CA GLY A 159 5.02 21.33 2.08
C GLY A 159 3.64 21.74 1.56
N GLU A 160 2.95 20.93 0.75
CA GLU A 160 1.62 21.31 0.23
C GLU A 160 0.58 20.24 0.50
N LEU A 161 -0.62 20.67 0.89
CA LEU A 161 -1.82 19.90 1.24
C LEU A 161 -2.39 19.04 0.09
N VAL A 162 -1.54 18.48 -0.76
CA VAL A 162 -1.89 17.48 -1.78
C VAL A 162 -1.38 16.13 -1.29
N MET A 163 -2.11 15.58 -0.34
CA MET A 163 -2.00 14.18 0.08
C MET A 163 -2.15 13.29 -1.16
N GLY A 164 -1.08 12.56 -1.51
CA GLY A 164 -0.87 11.90 -2.80
C GLY A 164 -2.10 11.17 -3.35
N GLY A 165 -2.48 11.53 -4.58
CA GLY A 165 -3.67 11.00 -5.25
C GLY A 165 -3.69 9.48 -5.32
N THR A 166 -2.54 8.84 -5.53
CA THR A 166 -2.44 7.37 -5.55
C THR A 166 -2.83 6.75 -4.22
N THR A 167 -2.23 7.19 -3.11
CA THR A 167 -2.49 6.64 -1.76
C THR A 167 -3.96 6.79 -1.37
N ARG A 168 -4.54 7.97 -1.58
CA ARG A 168 -5.96 8.21 -1.27
C ARG A 168 -6.90 7.37 -2.14
N THR A 169 -6.60 7.25 -3.43
CA THR A 169 -7.38 6.42 -4.34
C THR A 169 -7.32 4.95 -3.94
N LEU A 170 -6.14 4.43 -3.58
CA LEU A 170 -6.00 3.06 -3.12
C LEU A 170 -6.72 2.81 -1.79
N LEU A 171 -6.55 3.69 -0.78
CA LEU A 171 -7.23 3.55 0.51
C LEU A 171 -8.76 3.50 0.39
N ARG A 172 -9.33 4.19 -0.59
CA ARG A 172 -10.79 4.24 -0.81
C ARG A 172 -11.31 3.12 -1.71
N ASN A 173 -10.53 2.73 -2.71
CA ASN A 173 -11.05 1.95 -3.84
C ASN A 173 -10.32 0.61 -4.05
N ALA A 174 -9.35 0.25 -3.20
CA ALA A 174 -8.67 -1.04 -3.32
C ALA A 174 -9.72 -2.17 -3.30
N PRO A 175 -9.70 -3.07 -4.31
CA PRO A 175 -10.71 -4.12 -4.42
C PRO A 175 -10.48 -5.27 -3.43
N VAL A 176 -9.34 -5.29 -2.75
CA VAL A 176 -8.88 -6.33 -1.83
C VAL A 176 -8.15 -5.67 -0.64
N PRO A 177 -7.83 -6.42 0.44
CA PRO A 177 -7.04 -5.89 1.54
C PRO A 177 -5.78 -5.17 1.05
N LEU A 178 -5.49 -4.03 1.67
CA LEU A 178 -4.42 -3.13 1.31
C LEU A 178 -3.48 -2.96 2.50
N LEU A 179 -2.25 -3.45 2.37
CA LEU A 179 -1.17 -3.17 3.31
C LEU A 179 -0.39 -1.94 2.83
N MET A 180 -0.19 -0.97 3.73
CA MET A 180 0.61 0.22 3.44
C MET A 180 1.64 0.55 4.51
N SER A 181 2.78 1.07 4.09
CA SER A 181 3.81 1.63 4.97
C SER A 181 4.28 3.01 4.49
N HIS A 182 4.74 3.83 5.42
CA HIS A 182 5.38 5.13 5.20
C HIS A 182 6.69 5.20 6.01
#